data_AF-A0A832HLL3-F1
#
_entry.id   AF-A0A832HLL3-F1
#
_cell.length_a   1.000
_cell.length_b   1.000
_cell.length_c   1.000
_cell.angle_alpha   90.00
_cell.angle_beta   90.00
_cell.angle_gamma   90.00
#
_symmetry.space_group_name_H-M   'P 1'
#
loop_
_entity.id
_entity.type
_entity.pdbx_description
1 polymer ?
#
loop_
_entity_poly.entity_id
_entity_poly.type
_entity_poly.pdbx_seq_one_letter_code
_entity_poly.pdbx_strand_id
1 'polypeptide(L)'
;MDEQHAIELCVKHRDPVGFEFLVQKYRREAYRHAFALLGNAEDAVLEQVWKSPYSRFARNASLVMIIAGYAVLIGYGVYEVLTSGKEEVPAKMAMAAIVLGFLILLGQLIRERVKTYKTDPYKEIER
;
A
#
# COMPACT_ATOMS: atom_id res chain seq x y z
N MET A 1 -0.70 -2.16 44.39
CA MET A 1 -0.48 -0.72 44.64
C MET A 1 -1.48 0.03 43.78
N ASP A 2 -2.15 1.05 44.33
CA ASP A 2 -3.16 1.83 43.61
C ASP A 2 -2.54 3.10 43.01
N GLU A 3 -3.17 3.66 41.96
CA GLU A 3 -2.63 4.83 41.23
C GLU A 3 -2.46 6.04 42.14
N GLN A 4 -3.45 6.35 42.96
CA GLN A 4 -3.40 7.51 43.86
C GLN A 4 -2.27 7.40 44.89
N HIS A 5 -2.02 6.19 45.38
CA HIS A 5 -0.93 5.94 46.31
C HIS A 5 0.44 6.05 45.64
N ALA A 6 0.57 5.56 44.40
CA ALA A 6 1.80 5.71 43.62
C ALA A 6 2.11 7.19 43.29
N ILE A 7 1.08 7.99 42.98
CA ILE A 7 1.22 9.44 42.76
C ILE A 7 1.64 10.15 44.03
N GLU A 8 1.03 9.82 45.18
CA GLU A 8 1.42 10.42 46.47
C GLU A 8 2.89 10.10 46.81
N LEU A 9 3.34 8.86 46.58
CA LEU A 9 4.73 8.46 46.78
C LEU A 9 5.70 9.26 45.87
N CYS A 10 5.32 9.49 44.61
CA CYS A 10 6.13 10.29 43.68
C CYS A 10 6.21 11.76 44.10
N VAL A 11 5.08 12.37 44.41
CA VAL A 11 4.97 13.83 44.63
C VAL A 11 5.50 14.23 46.01
N LYS A 12 5.14 13.47 47.04
CA LYS A 12 5.41 13.84 48.44
C LYS A 12 6.72 13.26 48.96
N HIS A 13 7.05 12.04 48.54
CA HIS A 13 8.21 11.30 49.07
C HIS A 13 9.35 11.16 48.07
N ARG A 14 9.16 11.55 46.79
CA ARG A 14 10.15 11.41 45.72
C ARG A 14 10.70 9.97 45.61
N ASP A 15 9.84 9.00 45.90
CA ASP A 15 10.20 7.58 45.94
C ASP A 15 10.22 6.99 44.51
N PRO A 16 11.31 6.31 44.09
CA PRO A 16 11.42 5.70 42.77
C PRO A 16 10.40 4.57 42.51
N VAL A 17 9.90 3.91 43.56
CA VAL A 17 9.01 2.74 43.42
C VAL A 17 7.65 3.14 42.85
N GLY A 18 7.09 4.28 43.28
CA GLY A 18 5.84 4.80 42.74
C GLY A 18 5.97 5.17 41.25
N PHE A 19 7.12 5.69 40.86
CA PHE A 19 7.40 6.07 39.49
C PHE A 19 7.53 4.85 38.57
N GLU A 20 8.28 3.83 38.98
CA GLU A 20 8.41 2.59 38.20
C GLU A 20 7.06 1.91 37.97
N PHE A 21 6.21 1.87 39.00
CA PHE A 21 4.85 1.33 38.89
C PHE A 21 4.00 2.07 37.85
N LEU A 22 4.00 3.41 37.88
CA LEU A 22 3.27 4.24 36.92
C LEU A 22 3.81 4.07 35.50
N VAL A 23 5.14 4.08 35.33
CA VAL A 23 5.78 3.86 34.03
C VAL A 23 5.42 2.50 33.46
N GLN A 24 5.49 1.43 34.25
CA GLN A 24 5.16 0.09 33.79
C GLN A 24 3.68 -0.05 33.40
N LYS A 25 2.78 0.56 34.19
CA LYS A 25 1.33 0.53 33.94
C LYS A 25 0.93 1.28 32.68
N TYR A 26 1.44 2.50 32.49
CA TYR A 26 1.08 3.37 31.36
C TYR A 26 1.99 3.23 30.15
N ARG A 27 3.03 2.38 30.21
CA ARG A 27 4.00 2.20 29.11
C ARG A 27 3.32 1.98 27.76
N ARG A 28 2.33 1.07 27.73
CA ARG A 28 1.65 0.66 26.50
C ARG A 28 0.80 1.78 25.91
N GLU A 29 0.18 2.60 26.75
CA GLU A 29 -0.64 3.74 26.34
C GLU A 29 0.25 4.89 25.86
N ALA A 30 1.31 5.20 26.60
CA ALA A 30 2.33 6.17 26.18
C ALA A 30 2.93 5.80 24.81
N TYR A 31 3.25 4.51 24.58
CA TYR A 31 3.69 4.05 23.26
C TYR A 31 2.62 4.20 22.19
N ARG A 32 1.35 3.91 22.47
CA ARG A 32 0.26 4.10 21.50
C ARG A 32 0.07 5.56 21.14
N HIS A 33 0.12 6.46 22.12
CA HIS A 33 0.01 7.90 21.88
C HIS A 33 1.24 8.44 21.15
N ALA A 34 2.44 8.03 21.55
CA ALA A 34 3.67 8.40 20.85
C ALA A 34 3.68 7.85 19.41
N PHE A 35 3.21 6.63 19.17
CA PHE A 35 3.08 6.04 17.84
C PHE A 35 2.01 6.74 17.00
N ALA A 36 0.89 7.13 17.61
CA ALA A 36 -0.15 7.91 16.93
C ALA A 36 0.31 9.34 16.61
N LEU A 37 1.10 9.96 17.48
CA LEU A 37 1.62 11.32 17.33
C LEU A 37 2.83 11.40 16.37
N LEU A 38 3.74 10.42 16.47
CA LEU A 38 4.89 10.23 15.57
C LEU A 38 4.53 9.37 14.35
N GLY A 39 3.22 9.23 14.07
CA GLY A 39 2.65 8.41 13.01
C GLY A 39 3.57 8.34 11.81
N ASN A 40 4.21 7.17 11.70
CA ASN A 40 5.20 6.75 10.73
C ASN A 40 5.89 7.91 9.98
N ALA A 41 7.03 8.38 10.49
CA ALA A 41 7.82 9.42 9.83
C ALA A 41 8.12 9.11 8.34
N GLU A 42 8.20 7.83 7.97
CA GLU A 42 8.29 7.41 6.57
C GLU A 42 7.03 7.76 5.77
N ASP A 43 5.83 7.53 6.33
CA ASP A 43 4.58 7.88 5.65
C ASP A 43 4.42 9.39 5.49
N ALA A 44 4.87 10.20 6.45
CA ALA A 44 4.85 11.65 6.34
C ALA A 44 5.78 12.18 5.23
N VAL A 45 6.98 11.60 5.10
CA VAL A 45 7.94 11.94 4.03
C VAL A 45 7.41 11.48 2.67
N LEU A 46 6.87 10.27 2.59
CA LEU A 46 6.22 9.76 1.38
C LEU A 46 5.06 10.64 0.97
N GLU A 47 4.19 11.02 1.90
CA GLU A 47 3.05 11.87 1.59
C GLU A 47 3.47 13.25 1.06
N GLN A 48 4.56 13.81 1.58
CA GLN A 48 5.12 15.07 1.08
C GLN A 48 5.67 14.95 -0.35
N VAL A 49 6.33 13.83 -0.68
CA VAL A 49 6.78 13.51 -2.04
C VAL A 49 5.59 13.32 -2.99
N TRP A 50 4.54 12.63 -2.51
CA TRP A 50 3.33 12.30 -3.26
C TRP A 50 2.40 13.51 -3.48
N LYS A 51 2.44 14.53 -2.61
CA LYS A 51 1.70 15.80 -2.78
C LYS A 51 2.31 16.73 -3.84
N SER A 52 3.49 16.42 -4.39
CA SER A 52 4.06 17.23 -5.47
C SER A 52 3.18 17.16 -6.74
N PRO A 53 3.03 18.25 -7.51
CA PRO A 53 2.25 18.28 -8.75
C PRO A 53 2.74 17.27 -9.81
N TYR A 54 3.94 16.75 -9.62
CA TYR A 54 4.57 15.71 -10.42
C TYR A 54 3.86 14.34 -10.28
N SER A 55 3.20 14.05 -9.15
CA SER A 55 2.66 12.71 -8.87
C SER A 55 1.47 12.32 -9.75
N ARG A 56 0.64 13.28 -10.18
CA ARG A 56 -0.51 13.01 -11.06
C ARG A 56 -0.08 12.70 -12.49
N PHE A 57 0.87 13.48 -13.02
CA PHE A 57 1.44 13.22 -14.33
C PHE A 57 2.28 11.94 -14.34
N ALA A 58 3.10 11.71 -13.31
CA ALA A 58 3.89 10.49 -13.20
C ALA A 58 3.02 9.23 -13.11
N ARG A 59 1.88 9.27 -12.40
CA ARG A 59 0.92 8.15 -12.36
C ARG A 59 0.24 7.90 -13.70
N ASN A 60 -0.21 8.95 -14.37
CA ASN A 60 -0.87 8.77 -15.68
C ASN A 60 0.14 8.33 -16.75
N ALA A 61 1.34 8.90 -16.75
CA ALA A 61 2.41 8.54 -17.68
C ALA A 61 2.87 7.10 -17.47
N SER A 62 3.03 6.65 -16.22
CA SER A 62 3.42 5.26 -15.94
C SER A 62 2.34 4.27 -16.38
N LEU A 63 1.06 4.58 -16.15
CA LEU A 63 -0.05 3.76 -16.63
C LEU A 63 -0.09 3.68 -18.15
N VAL A 64 0.02 4.81 -18.85
CA VAL A 64 0.05 4.85 -20.31
C VAL A 64 1.23 4.05 -20.85
N MET A 65 2.41 4.17 -20.24
CA MET A 65 3.60 3.45 -20.69
C MET A 65 3.50 1.94 -20.45
N ILE A 66 2.92 1.50 -19.34
CA ILE A 66 2.64 0.08 -19.07
C ILE A 66 1.63 -0.48 -20.07
N ILE A 67 0.51 0.24 -20.31
CA ILE A 67 -0.52 -0.19 -21.26
C ILE A 67 0.07 -0.27 -22.67
N ALA A 68 0.83 0.75 -23.08
CA ALA A 68 1.48 0.78 -24.39
C ALA A 68 2.49 -0.37 -24.54
N GLY A 69 3.32 -0.63 -23.53
CA GLY A 69 4.27 -1.74 -23.54
C GLY A 69 3.58 -3.10 -23.67
N TYR A 70 2.50 -3.32 -22.92
CA TYR A 70 1.70 -4.54 -23.05
C TYR A 70 1.03 -4.66 -24.41
N ALA A 71 0.50 -3.57 -24.96
CA ALA A 71 -0.11 -3.58 -26.29
C ALA A 71 0.90 -3.95 -27.39
N VAL A 72 2.13 -3.42 -27.30
CA VAL A 72 3.23 -3.77 -28.23
C VAL A 72 3.63 -5.23 -28.07
N LEU A 73 3.80 -5.73 -26.85
CA LEU A 73 4.15 -7.14 -26.61
C LEU A 73 3.10 -8.11 -27.15
N ILE A 74 1.82 -7.84 -26.87
CA ILE A 74 0.71 -8.65 -27.36
C ILE A 74 0.64 -8.57 -28.89
N GLY A 75 0.73 -7.37 -29.46
CA GLY A 75 0.70 -7.16 -30.91
C GLY A 75 1.84 -7.86 -31.63
N TYR A 76 3.05 -7.80 -31.08
CA TYR A 76 4.21 -8.49 -31.61
C TYR A 76 4.06 -10.01 -31.53
N GLY A 77 3.60 -10.55 -30.39
CA GLY A 77 3.33 -11.98 -30.25
C GLY A 77 2.27 -12.47 -31.24
N VAL A 78 1.20 -11.71 -31.47
CA VAL A 78 0.18 -12.03 -32.47
C VAL A 78 0.75 -11.95 -33.89
N TYR A 79 1.55 -10.93 -34.20
CA TYR A 79 2.20 -10.77 -35.50
C TYR A 79 3.15 -11.93 -35.81
N GLU A 80 3.97 -12.33 -34.84
CA GLU A 80 4.91 -13.45 -34.98
C GLU A 80 4.15 -14.76 -35.18
N VAL A 81 3.07 -15.00 -34.44
CA VAL A 81 2.21 -16.20 -34.61
C VAL A 81 1.52 -16.25 -35.98
N LEU A 82 1.10 -15.11 -36.52
CA LEU A 82 0.42 -15.03 -37.83
C LEU A 82 1.39 -15.14 -39.00
N THR A 83 2.61 -14.62 -38.85
CA THR A 83 3.61 -14.54 -39.94
C THR A 83 4.52 -15.77 -39.95
N SER A 84 4.79 -16.38 -38.79
CA SER A 84 5.56 -17.62 -38.67
C SER A 84 4.67 -18.83 -38.89
N GLY A 85 4.69 -19.36 -40.12
CA GLY A 85 4.11 -20.66 -40.48
C GLY A 85 4.94 -21.87 -40.00
N LYS A 86 5.95 -21.67 -39.14
CA LYS A 86 6.94 -22.69 -38.74
C LYS A 86 6.73 -23.27 -37.34
N GLU A 87 5.91 -22.65 -36.50
CA GLU A 87 5.74 -23.11 -35.13
C GLU A 87 4.70 -24.22 -35.00
N GLU A 88 5.03 -25.22 -34.19
CA GLU A 88 4.14 -26.29 -33.78
C GLU A 88 2.92 -25.71 -33.05
N VAL A 89 1.72 -26.13 -33.46
CA VAL A 89 0.42 -25.77 -32.86
C VAL A 89 0.41 -25.68 -31.32
N PRO A 90 1.08 -26.57 -30.55
CA PRO A 90 1.14 -26.46 -29.08
C PRO A 90 1.79 -25.17 -28.55
N ALA A 91 2.82 -24.62 -29.21
CA ALA A 91 3.48 -23.39 -28.74
C ALA A 91 2.55 -22.18 -28.84
N LYS A 92 1.78 -22.10 -29.94
CA LYS A 92 0.75 -21.07 -30.16
C LYS A 92 -0.36 -21.16 -29.10
N MET A 93 -0.78 -22.37 -28.75
CA MET A 93 -1.79 -22.61 -27.70
C MET A 93 -1.30 -22.21 -26.31
N ALA A 94 -0.04 -22.52 -25.96
CA ALA A 94 0.55 -22.13 -24.68
C ALA A 94 0.69 -20.60 -24.56
N MET A 95 1.17 -19.95 -25.61
CA MET A 95 1.27 -18.48 -25.70
C MET A 95 -0.11 -17.84 -25.54
N ALA A 96 -1.11 -18.34 -26.26
CA ALA A 96 -2.49 -17.87 -26.14
C ALA A 96 -3.03 -18.04 -24.72
N ALA A 97 -2.82 -19.19 -24.08
CA ALA A 97 -3.25 -19.45 -22.71
C ALA A 97 -2.61 -18.49 -21.70
N ILE A 98 -1.31 -18.17 -21.84
CA ILE A 98 -0.61 -17.21 -20.97
C ILE A 98 -1.19 -15.81 -21.15
N VAL A 99 -1.35 -15.34 -22.39
CA VAL A 99 -1.91 -14.01 -22.67
C VAL A 99 -3.34 -13.90 -22.14
N LEU A 100 -4.16 -14.92 -22.38
CA LEU A 100 -5.55 -14.95 -21.95
C LEU A 100 -5.68 -15.03 -20.43
N GLY A 101 -4.85 -15.85 -19.77
CA GLY A 101 -4.77 -15.92 -18.31
C GLY A 101 -4.33 -14.59 -17.68
N PHE A 102 -3.33 -13.93 -18.28
CA PHE A 102 -2.90 -12.60 -17.84
C PHE A 102 -4.03 -11.56 -17.96
N LEU A 103 -4.75 -11.54 -19.08
CA LEU A 103 -5.88 -10.62 -19.29
C LEU A 103 -7.01 -10.86 -18.29
N ILE A 104 -7.32 -12.12 -17.96
CA ILE A 104 -8.32 -12.46 -16.95
C ILE A 104 -7.89 -11.94 -15.57
N LEU A 105 -6.65 -12.22 -15.15
CA LEU A 105 -6.12 -11.75 -13.85
C LEU A 105 -6.13 -10.23 -13.76
N LEU A 106 -5.70 -9.55 -14.83
CA LEU A 106 -5.68 -8.10 -14.89
C LEU A 106 -7.10 -7.51 -14.82
N GLY A 107 -8.06 -8.13 -15.52
CA GLY A 107 -9.48 -7.76 -15.43
C GLY A 107 -10.06 -7.93 -14.02
N GLN A 108 -9.72 -9.03 -13.33
CA GLN A 108 -10.13 -9.24 -11.94
C GLN A 108 -9.55 -8.19 -11.01
N LEU A 109 -8.25 -7.91 -11.13
CA LEU A 109 -7.57 -6.90 -10.33
C LEU A 109 -8.19 -5.51 -10.55
N ILE A 110 -8.43 -5.11 -11.80
CA ILE A 110 -9.11 -3.83 -12.10
C ILE A 110 -10.51 -3.81 -11.46
N ARG A 111 -11.29 -4.89 -11.59
CA ARG A 111 -12.63 -4.96 -11.02
C ARG A 111 -12.61 -4.81 -9.51
N GLU A 112 -11.70 -5.49 -8.83
CA GLU A 112 -11.52 -5.37 -7.38
C GLU A 112 -11.10 -3.96 -7.00
N ARG A 113 -10.12 -3.37 -7.69
CA ARG A 113 -9.65 -2.01 -7.40
C ARG A 113 -10.73 -0.96 -7.63
N VAL A 114 -11.54 -1.10 -8.69
CA VAL A 114 -12.70 -0.22 -8.94
C VAL A 114 -13.76 -0.38 -7.85
N LYS A 115 -14.03 -1.61 -7.39
CA LYS A 115 -14.98 -1.87 -6.31
C LYS A 115 -14.49 -1.24 -5.00
N THR A 116 -13.23 -1.51 -4.60
CA THR A 116 -12.61 -0.93 -3.41
C THR A 116 -12.60 0.60 -3.47
N TYR A 117 -12.26 1.19 -4.62
CA TYR A 117 -12.28 2.65 -4.79
C TYR A 117 -13.67 3.29 -4.66
N LYS A 118 -14.74 2.54 -4.95
CA LYS A 118 -16.13 3.01 -4.76
C LYS A 118 -16.60 2.90 -3.31
N THR A 119 -16.11 1.92 -2.56
CA THR A 119 -16.54 1.64 -1.18
C THR A 119 -15.57 2.20 -0.13
N ASP A 120 -14.55 2.94 -0.55
CA ASP A 120 -13.53 3.49 0.34
C ASP A 120 -14.11 4.64 1.22
N PRO A 121 -14.22 4.45 2.55
CA PRO A 121 -14.75 5.46 3.47
C PRO A 121 -13.87 6.72 3.59
N TYR A 122 -12.61 6.65 3.15
CA TYR A 122 -11.65 7.75 3.23
C TYR A 122 -11.65 8.64 1.97
N LYS A 123 -12.58 8.41 1.03
CA LYS A 123 -12.64 9.11 -0.26
C LYS A 123 -13.02 10.59 -0.16
N GLU A 124 -13.80 10.97 0.84
CA GLU A 124 -14.32 12.33 1.03
C GLU A 124 -13.63 13.12 2.15
N ILE A 125 -12.61 12.53 2.79
CA ILE A 125 -11.80 13.26 3.75
C ILE A 125 -10.80 14.11 2.96
N GLU A 126 -11.19 15.34 2.62
CA GLU A 126 -10.24 16.39 2.25
C GLU A 126 -9.25 16.59 3.41
N ARG A 127 -7.94 16.53 3.09
CA ARG A 127 -6.83 16.69 4.03
C ARG A 127 -6.04 17.95 3.69
#